data_AF-A0A2A5HBN6-F1
#
_entry.id   AF-A0A2A5HBN6-F1
#
_cell.length_a   1.000
_cell.length_b   1.000
_cell.length_c   1.000
_cell.angle_alpha   90.00
_cell.angle_beta   90.00
_cell.angle_gamma   90.00
#
_symmetry.space_group_name_H-M   'P 1'
#
loop_
_entity.id
_entity.type
_entity.pdbx_description
1 polymer ?
#
loop_
_entity_poly.entity_id
_entity_poly.type
_entity_poly.pdbx_seq_one_letter_code
_entity_poly.pdbx_strand_id
1 'polypeptide(L)'
;MSFSYYGGGTPWVAPKTADAIKNPLKGNASSIAEGKKLFTQMCAICHGAKGKGDGMAGMSLNPRPTNFTKESVQAQTDGAIYWKITEGRAPMASYKASLKDNQRWQLVNYIRTFKKVKK
;
A
#
# COMPACT_ATOMS: atom_id res chain seq x y z
N MET A 1 -17.28 8.14 -29.46
CA MET A 1 -16.11 8.41 -28.59
C MET A 1 -16.60 8.52 -27.16
N SER A 2 -16.38 7.50 -26.33
CA SER A 2 -16.88 7.49 -24.95
C SER A 2 -15.78 7.93 -24.00
N PHE A 3 -15.88 9.17 -23.51
CA PHE A 3 -15.07 9.68 -22.40
C PHE A 3 -15.54 9.00 -21.11
N SER A 4 -14.80 8.00 -20.65
CA SER A 4 -15.06 7.34 -19.37
C SER A 4 -14.52 8.24 -18.25
N TYR A 5 -15.44 8.93 -17.58
CA TYR A 5 -15.19 9.68 -16.36
C TYR A 5 -14.66 8.72 -15.28
N TYR A 6 -13.36 8.80 -14.98
CA TYR A 6 -12.75 8.15 -13.82
C TYR A 6 -13.22 8.86 -12.54
N GLY A 7 -14.37 8.43 -12.01
CA GLY A 7 -14.96 9.03 -10.81
C GLY A 7 -15.87 8.04 -10.08
N GLY A 8 -15.27 6.98 -9.51
CA GLY A 8 -15.94 6.01 -8.64
C GLY A 8 -16.62 4.86 -9.41
N GLY A 9 -16.17 3.62 -9.20
CA GLY A 9 -16.92 2.48 -9.76
C GLY A 9 -16.34 1.08 -9.65
N THR A 10 -15.03 0.89 -9.45
CA THR A 10 -14.46 -0.47 -9.37
C THR A 10 -13.53 -0.66 -8.17
N PRO A 11 -13.79 -1.64 -7.28
CA PRO A 11 -12.87 -2.00 -6.21
C PRO A 11 -11.45 -2.22 -6.72
N TRP A 12 -10.44 -1.68 -6.03
CA TRP A 12 -9.03 -1.92 -6.38
C TRP A 12 -8.60 -3.30 -5.87
N VAL A 13 -8.85 -4.32 -6.69
CA VAL A 13 -8.53 -5.72 -6.42
C VAL A 13 -7.27 -6.08 -7.22
N ALA A 14 -6.30 -6.72 -6.56
CA ALA A 14 -5.12 -7.25 -7.24
C ALA A 14 -5.52 -8.51 -8.04
N PRO A 15 -4.85 -8.84 -9.15
CA PRO A 15 -5.12 -10.09 -9.86
C PRO A 15 -4.82 -11.29 -8.96
N LYS A 16 -5.55 -12.41 -9.13
CA LYS A 16 -5.34 -13.63 -8.33
C LYS A 16 -3.91 -14.16 -8.39
N THR A 17 -3.20 -13.90 -9.47
CA THR A 17 -1.78 -14.25 -9.62
C THR A 17 -0.88 -13.53 -8.61
N ALA A 18 -1.25 -12.32 -8.18
CA ALA A 18 -0.54 -11.60 -7.12
C ALA A 18 -0.63 -12.31 -5.77
N ASP A 19 -1.72 -13.02 -5.48
CA ASP A 19 -1.89 -13.76 -4.23
C ASP A 19 -0.93 -14.95 -4.10
N ALA A 20 -0.43 -15.46 -5.23
CA ALA A 20 0.57 -16.52 -5.25
C ALA A 20 1.99 -16.03 -4.92
N ILE A 21 2.26 -14.72 -5.07
CA ILE A 21 3.59 -14.14 -4.85
C ILE A 21 3.91 -14.14 -3.35
N LYS A 22 5.00 -14.83 -2.98
CA LYS A 22 5.48 -14.92 -1.60
C LYS A 22 6.44 -13.77 -1.30
N ASN A 23 6.24 -13.16 -0.13
CA ASN A 23 7.12 -12.14 0.40
C ASN A 23 8.44 -12.78 0.89
N PRO A 24 9.58 -12.53 0.22
CA PRO A 24 10.86 -13.14 0.58
C PRO A 24 11.45 -12.56 1.87
N LEU A 25 10.94 -11.41 2.35
CA LEU A 25 11.44 -10.72 3.54
C LEU A 25 10.51 -10.86 4.75
N LYS A 26 9.50 -11.73 4.68
CA LYS A 26 8.51 -11.86 5.75
C LYS A 26 9.17 -12.23 7.08
N GLY A 27 8.81 -11.52 8.15
CA GLY A 27 9.35 -11.76 9.50
C GLY A 27 10.72 -11.14 9.77
N ASN A 28 11.33 -10.46 8.80
CA ASN A 28 12.62 -9.80 8.99
C ASN A 28 12.44 -8.41 9.65
N ALA A 29 12.95 -8.24 10.87
CA ALA A 29 12.86 -6.98 11.61
C ALA A 29 13.61 -5.81 10.94
N SER A 30 14.77 -6.07 10.33
CA SER A 30 15.52 -5.07 9.56
C SER A 30 14.71 -4.60 8.34
N SER A 31 14.01 -5.52 7.68
CA SER A 31 13.10 -5.18 6.58
C SER A 31 11.97 -4.24 7.01
N ILE A 32 11.40 -4.45 8.20
CA ILE A 32 10.38 -3.55 8.77
C ILE A 32 10.97 -2.17 9.05
N ALA A 33 12.19 -2.11 9.62
CA ALA A 33 12.86 -0.84 9.93
C ALA A 33 13.17 -0.02 8.66
N GLU A 34 13.68 -0.64 7.61
CA GLU A 34 13.89 0.03 6.32
C GLU A 34 12.56 0.43 5.66
N GLY A 35 11.54 -0.43 5.74
CA GLY A 35 10.19 -0.11 5.28
C GLY A 35 9.59 1.12 5.97
N LYS A 36 9.83 1.29 7.27
CA LYS A 36 9.41 2.48 8.03
C LYS A 36 10.05 3.76 7.48
N LYS A 37 11.35 3.73 7.19
CA LYS A 37 12.07 4.89 6.62
C LYS A 37 11.47 5.29 5.27
N LEU A 38 11.32 4.31 4.37
CA LEU A 38 10.73 4.52 3.04
C LEU A 38 9.29 5.04 3.13
N PHE A 39 8.47 4.44 4.00
CA PHE A 39 7.09 4.87 4.20
C PHE A 39 7.01 6.32 4.69
N THR A 40 7.86 6.70 5.63
CA THR A 40 7.92 8.06 6.17
C THR A 40 8.28 9.07 5.09
N GLN A 41 9.23 8.72 4.22
CA GLN A 41 9.71 9.60 3.15
C GLN A 41 8.70 9.75 2.01
N MET A 42 7.99 8.68 1.63
CA MET A 42 7.23 8.66 0.37
C MET A 42 5.74 8.42 0.51
N CYS A 43 5.30 7.70 1.54
CA CYS A 43 3.93 7.21 1.65
C CYS A 43 3.11 7.99 2.70
N ALA A 44 3.74 8.43 3.79
CA ALA A 44 3.08 9.06 4.93
C ALA A 44 2.40 10.39 4.59
N ILE A 45 2.89 11.12 3.60
CA ILE A 45 2.29 12.38 3.15
C ILE A 45 0.83 12.20 2.67
N CYS A 46 0.51 11.03 2.10
CA CYS A 46 -0.83 10.67 1.66
C CYS A 46 -1.53 9.73 2.64
N HIS A 47 -0.85 8.69 3.12
CA HIS A 47 -1.44 7.65 3.97
C HIS A 47 -1.45 7.97 5.46
N GLY A 48 -0.79 9.04 5.89
CA GLY A 48 -0.65 9.45 7.28
C GLY A 48 0.40 8.62 8.04
N ALA A 49 1.04 9.21 9.05
CA ALA A 49 2.06 8.54 9.86
C ALA A 49 1.51 7.30 10.62
N LYS A 50 0.21 7.30 10.93
CA LYS A 50 -0.51 6.20 11.58
C LYS A 50 -1.17 5.25 10.57
N GLY A 51 -0.94 5.43 9.27
CA GLY A 51 -1.47 4.58 8.20
C GLY A 51 -3.00 4.65 8.04
N LYS A 52 -3.64 5.73 8.47
CA LYS A 52 -5.11 5.83 8.50
C LYS A 52 -5.72 6.41 7.22
N GLY A 53 -4.90 6.78 6.24
CA GLY A 53 -5.36 7.45 5.02
C GLY A 53 -5.67 8.94 5.23
N ASP A 54 -5.09 9.53 6.28
CA ASP A 54 -5.31 10.90 6.76
C ASP A 54 -4.07 11.79 6.61
N GLY A 55 -3.17 11.43 5.68
CA GLY A 55 -2.03 12.28 5.35
C GLY A 55 -2.50 13.59 4.69
N MET A 56 -1.74 14.67 4.91
CA MET A 56 -2.08 16.02 4.46
C MET A 56 -2.45 16.09 2.97
N ALA A 57 -1.67 15.42 2.10
CA ALA A 57 -1.98 15.37 0.66
C ALA A 57 -3.14 14.40 0.35
N GLY A 58 -3.34 13.38 1.18
CA GLY A 58 -4.39 12.36 1.00
C GLY A 58 -5.80 12.86 1.27
N MET A 59 -5.96 13.89 2.10
CA MET A 59 -7.29 14.42 2.48
C MET A 59 -8.08 14.98 1.29
N SER A 60 -7.37 15.51 0.29
CA SER A 60 -7.92 16.12 -0.93
C SER A 60 -8.06 15.15 -2.11
N LEU A 61 -7.63 13.89 -1.95
CA LEU A 61 -7.68 12.89 -3.03
C LEU A 61 -9.05 12.18 -3.08
N ASN A 62 -9.48 11.84 -4.30
CA ASN A 62 -10.65 11.01 -4.55
C ASN A 62 -10.28 9.84 -5.50
N PRO A 63 -10.37 8.57 -5.05
CA PRO A 63 -10.67 8.15 -3.69
C PRO A 63 -9.57 8.52 -2.70
N ARG A 64 -9.92 8.64 -1.41
CA ARG A 64 -8.94 8.83 -0.34
C ARG A 64 -8.01 7.60 -0.21
N PRO A 65 -6.76 7.79 0.22
CA PRO A 65 -5.85 6.68 0.49
C PRO A 65 -6.44 5.69 1.52
N THR A 66 -6.15 4.41 1.34
CA THR A 66 -6.72 3.37 2.20
C THR A 66 -6.22 3.49 3.64
N ASN A 67 -7.08 3.11 4.59
CA ASN A 67 -6.71 2.97 5.99
C ASN A 67 -6.12 1.57 6.22
N PHE A 68 -4.81 1.49 6.40
CA PHE A 68 -4.06 0.24 6.62
C PHE A 68 -4.41 -0.46 7.94
N THR A 69 -5.06 0.22 8.89
CA THR A 69 -5.49 -0.41 10.15
C THR A 69 -6.75 -1.28 10.00
N LYS A 70 -7.43 -1.20 8.85
CA LYS A 70 -8.64 -1.99 8.57
C LYS A 70 -8.30 -3.46 8.39
N GLU A 71 -9.13 -4.33 8.98
CA GLU A 71 -9.00 -5.79 8.86
C GLU A 71 -9.05 -6.25 7.41
N SER A 72 -9.92 -5.67 6.57
CA SER A 72 -10.00 -5.98 5.14
C SER A 72 -8.71 -5.66 4.35
N VAL A 73 -7.90 -4.72 4.83
CA VAL A 73 -6.58 -4.44 4.25
C VAL A 73 -5.55 -5.44 4.76
N GLN A 74 -5.59 -5.73 6.07
CA GLN A 74 -4.69 -6.69 6.70
C GLN A 74 -5.00 -8.15 6.31
N ALA A 75 -6.18 -8.45 5.78
CA ALA A 75 -6.56 -9.77 5.27
C ALA A 75 -6.07 -10.03 3.84
N GLN A 76 -5.68 -9.00 3.08
CA GLN A 76 -5.07 -9.19 1.77
C GLN A 76 -3.76 -9.94 1.90
N THR A 77 -3.33 -10.66 0.85
CA THR A 77 -2.02 -11.30 0.81
C THR A 77 -0.90 -10.27 0.70
N ASP A 78 0.33 -10.65 1.09
CA ASP A 78 1.49 -9.76 0.93
C ASP A 78 1.72 -9.42 -0.55
N GLY A 79 1.56 -10.40 -1.44
CA GLY A 79 1.70 -10.22 -2.88
C GLY A 79 0.66 -9.26 -3.48
N ALA A 80 -0.59 -9.27 -2.99
CA ALA A 80 -1.59 -8.29 -3.40
C ALA A 80 -1.20 -6.86 -3.01
N ILE A 81 -0.68 -6.64 -1.79
CA ILE A 81 -0.21 -5.31 -1.36
C ILE A 81 1.04 -4.90 -2.16
N TYR A 82 1.97 -5.81 -2.37
CA TYR A 82 3.16 -5.60 -3.21
C TYR A 82 2.77 -5.16 -4.63
N TRP A 83 1.81 -5.84 -5.25
CA TRP A 83 1.31 -5.51 -6.59
C TRP A 83 0.71 -4.11 -6.64
N LYS A 84 -0.07 -3.73 -5.62
CA LYS A 84 -0.66 -2.38 -5.52
C LYS A 84 0.38 -1.27 -5.43
N ILE A 85 1.45 -1.49 -4.67
CA ILE A 85 2.58 -0.54 -4.60
C ILE A 85 3.32 -0.48 -5.94
N THR A 86 3.49 -1.64 -6.58
CA THR A 86 4.23 -1.76 -7.84
C THR A 86 3.49 -1.06 -8.98
N GLU A 87 2.23 -1.39 -9.22
CA GLU A 87 1.48 -0.89 -10.36
C GLU A 87 0.82 0.47 -10.10
N GLY A 88 0.50 0.78 -8.84
CA GLY A 88 -0.26 1.98 -8.50
C GLY A 88 -1.68 1.95 -9.09
N ARG A 89 -2.42 3.02 -8.83
CA ARG A 89 -3.72 3.32 -9.46
C ARG A 89 -4.07 4.75 -9.10
N ALA A 90 -4.37 5.58 -10.10
CA ALA A 90 -4.72 6.98 -9.89
C ALA A 90 -5.74 7.14 -8.73
N PRO A 91 -5.47 8.03 -7.76
CA PRO A 91 -4.41 9.04 -7.74
C PRO A 91 -3.03 8.56 -7.20
N MET A 92 -2.89 7.31 -6.77
CA MET A 92 -1.62 6.76 -6.31
C MET A 92 -0.72 6.39 -7.50
N ALA A 93 0.50 6.95 -7.53
CA ALA A 93 1.50 6.63 -8.54
C ALA A 93 1.96 5.17 -8.49
N SER A 94 2.49 4.68 -9.62
CA SER A 94 3.28 3.44 -9.65
C SER A 94 4.65 3.69 -9.02
N TYR A 95 5.15 2.75 -8.22
CA TYR A 95 6.51 2.79 -7.68
C TYR A 95 7.45 1.76 -8.32
N LYS A 96 7.05 1.16 -9.45
CA LYS A 96 7.84 0.13 -10.16
C LYS A 96 9.21 0.64 -10.59
N ALA A 97 9.26 1.88 -11.09
CA ALA A 97 10.48 2.51 -11.58
C ALA A 97 11.29 3.21 -10.47
N SER A 98 10.64 3.70 -9.42
CA SER A 98 11.29 4.50 -8.36
C SER A 98 11.83 3.67 -7.19
N LEU A 99 11.33 2.44 -7.00
CA LEU A 99 11.75 1.56 -5.91
C LEU A 99 12.28 0.24 -6.46
N LYS A 100 13.31 -0.31 -5.81
CA LYS A 100 13.78 -1.68 -6.05
C LYS A 100 12.76 -2.69 -5.51
N ASP A 101 12.83 -3.93 -6.01
CA ASP A 101 11.96 -5.03 -5.56
C ASP A 101 11.95 -5.20 -4.03
N ASN A 102 13.15 -5.30 -3.43
CA ASN A 102 13.32 -5.41 -1.98
C ASN A 102 12.69 -4.23 -1.22
N GLN A 103 12.73 -3.01 -1.76
CA GLN A 103 12.16 -1.82 -1.10
C GLN A 103 10.63 -1.89 -1.07
N ARG A 104 10.00 -2.43 -2.12
CA ARG A 104 8.55 -2.65 -2.15
C ARG A 104 8.14 -3.72 -1.13
N TRP A 105 8.92 -4.80 -0.97
CA TRP A 105 8.67 -5.79 0.09
C TRP A 105 8.88 -5.24 1.50
N GLN A 106 9.88 -4.39 1.71
CA GLN A 106 10.08 -3.67 2.97
C GLN A 106 8.86 -2.80 3.33
N LEU A 107 8.29 -2.09 2.36
CA LEU A 107 7.04 -1.34 2.55
C LEU A 107 5.87 -2.26 2.94
N VAL A 108 5.70 -3.42 2.28
CA VAL A 108 4.67 -4.40 2.65
C VAL A 108 4.83 -4.83 4.10
N ASN A 109 6.04 -5.18 4.52
CA ASN A 109 6.33 -5.57 5.89
C ASN A 109 6.00 -4.46 6.90
N TYR A 110 6.33 -3.20 6.58
CA TYR A 110 5.96 -2.08 7.44
C TYR A 110 4.44 -1.86 7.49
N ILE A 111 3.73 -1.98 6.36
CA ILE A 111 2.26 -1.85 6.31
C ILE A 111 1.56 -2.88 7.21
N ARG A 112 2.14 -4.08 7.38
CA ARG A 112 1.61 -5.09 8.31
C ARG A 112 1.65 -4.67 9.77
N THR A 113 2.54 -3.74 10.14
CA THR A 113 2.65 -3.25 11.53
C THR A 113 1.45 -2.38 11.94
N PHE A 114 0.66 -1.88 10.98
CA PHE A 114 -0.56 -1.12 11.27
C PHE A 114 -1.74 -2.01 11.70
N LYS A 115 -1.61 -3.34 11.63
CA LYS A 115 -2.63 -4.26 12.13
C LYS A 115 -2.89 -4.00 13.62
N LYS A 116 -4.13 -3.69 13.98
CA LYS A 116 -4.51 -3.57 15.39
C LYS A 116 -4.36 -4.93 16.06
N VAL A 117 -3.60 -4.98 17.15
CA VAL A 117 -3.65 -6.10 18.09
C VAL A 117 -4.97 -5.97 18.85
N LYS A 118 -5.88 -6.93 18.67
CA LYS A 118 -7.07 -7.02 19.53
C LYS A 118 -6.54 -7.34 20.94
N LYS A 119 -6.75 -6.42 21.89
CA LYS A 119 -6.55 -6.69 23.32
C LYS A 119 -7.68 -7.58 23.81
#